data_AF-A0AA35WFJ3-F1
#
_entry.id   AF-A0AA35WFJ3-F1
#
_cell.length_a   1.000
_cell.length_b   1.000
_cell.length_c   1.000
_cell.angle_alpha   90.00
_cell.angle_beta   90.00
_cell.angle_gamma   90.00
#
_symmetry.space_group_name_H-M   'P 1'
#
loop_
_entity.id
_entity.type
_entity.pdbx_description
1 polymer ?
#
loop_
_entity_poly.entity_id
_entity_poly.type
_entity_poly.pdbx_seq_one_letter_code
_entity_poly.pdbx_strand_id
1 'polypeptide(L)'
;MATLQDALTNVRCLEALALPDEQPTIEPEPASVVYEVSFDTNFADRTAFITGIGKYNEEATICSGLNVILDEGESYAALLYTWRSMSRAVPAIKNQEQANRMEIYQKTVSILGPEVNKAKEMMRFVFSASTRFCDEVRTLAHPEKRKDFISETYLLTLAKLINMFATLDALKNMKACVNNDLACYKRAEGILNRGNVDAFSLQESQNLSIFFATNNSVTSHLKKQLEEVCMYIQTVYTCTLVF
;
A
#
# COMPACT_ATOMS: atom_id res chain seq x y z
N MET A 1 -44.17 25.63 -13.65
CA MET A 1 -45.17 25.29 -14.69
C MET A 1 -44.46 24.39 -15.69
N ALA A 2 -44.92 23.15 -15.86
CA ALA A 2 -44.36 22.27 -16.88
C ALA A 2 -44.62 22.88 -18.27
N THR A 3 -43.61 22.89 -19.13
CA THR A 3 -43.75 23.45 -20.47
C THR A 3 -44.46 22.46 -21.39
N LEU A 4 -45.09 22.94 -22.46
CA LEU A 4 -45.71 22.07 -23.48
C LEU A 4 -44.69 21.06 -24.05
N GLN A 5 -43.42 21.46 -24.13
CA GLN A 5 -42.34 20.62 -24.62
C GLN A 5 -42.03 19.46 -23.65
N ASP A 6 -42.08 19.70 -22.35
CA ASP A 6 -41.90 18.65 -21.34
C ASP A 6 -43.02 17.61 -21.43
N ALA A 7 -44.27 18.07 -21.60
CA ALA A 7 -45.42 17.19 -21.75
C ALA A 7 -45.33 16.32 -23.02
N LEU A 8 -44.93 16.90 -24.16
CA LEU A 8 -44.72 16.16 -25.41
C LEU A 8 -43.57 15.16 -25.32
N THR A 9 -42.52 15.50 -24.57
CA THR A 9 -41.37 14.61 -24.35
C THR A 9 -41.79 13.40 -23.52
N ASN A 10 -42.57 13.61 -22.45
CA ASN A 10 -43.10 12.52 -21.62
C ASN A 10 -43.97 11.56 -22.42
N VAL A 11 -44.82 12.06 -23.32
CA VAL A 11 -45.66 11.21 -24.19
C VAL A 11 -44.82 10.41 -25.17
N ARG A 12 -43.79 11.02 -25.78
CA ARG A 12 -42.87 10.30 -26.68
C ARG A 12 -42.06 9.21 -25.96
N CYS A 13 -41.74 9.41 -24.68
CA CYS A 13 -41.10 8.36 -23.87
C CYS A 13 -41.99 7.12 -23.70
N LEU A 14 -43.32 7.27 -23.71
CA LEU A 14 -44.26 6.15 -23.63
C LEU A 14 -44.32 5.35 -24.95
N GLU A 15 -44.15 5.99 -26.11
CA GLU A 15 -44.07 5.29 -27.40
C GLU A 15 -42.82 4.40 -27.52
N ALA A 16 -41.74 4.78 -26.85
CA ALA A 16 -40.49 4.02 -26.82
C ALA A 16 -40.49 2.91 -25.75
N LEU A 17 -41.55 2.80 -24.95
CA LEU A 17 -41.64 1.80 -23.88
C LEU A 17 -41.93 0.43 -24.50
N ALA A 18 -40.91 -0.40 -24.63
CA ALA A 18 -41.12 -1.82 -24.91
C ALA A 18 -41.90 -2.43 -23.75
N LEU A 19 -43.10 -2.96 -24.02
CA LEU A 19 -43.86 -3.76 -23.08
C LEU A 19 -43.39 -5.21 -23.25
N PRO A 20 -42.48 -5.73 -22.40
CA PRO A 20 -42.15 -7.14 -22.44
C PRO A 20 -43.39 -7.94 -22.03
N ASP A 21 -44.01 -8.63 -22.99
CA ASP A 21 -45.12 -9.56 -22.75
C ASP A 21 -44.60 -10.95 -22.34
N GLU A 22 -43.41 -10.99 -21.72
CA GLU A 22 -42.81 -12.22 -21.19
C GLU A 22 -43.10 -12.33 -19.70
N GLN A 23 -44.36 -12.62 -19.38
CA GLN A 23 -44.69 -13.15 -18.07
C GLN A 23 -44.35 -14.65 -18.09
N PRO A 24 -43.26 -15.12 -17.43
CA PRO A 24 -42.95 -16.53 -17.38
C PRO A 24 -44.11 -17.27 -16.70
N THR A 25 -44.73 -18.20 -17.43
CA THR A 25 -45.91 -18.97 -16.97
C THR A 25 -45.56 -20.03 -15.92
N ILE A 26 -44.27 -20.16 -15.59
CA ILE A 26 -43.75 -21.18 -14.68
C ILE A 26 -42.95 -20.47 -13.60
N GLU A 27 -43.47 -20.54 -12.38
CA GLU A 27 -42.77 -20.11 -11.18
C GLU A 27 -41.70 -21.18 -10.84
N PRO A 28 -40.42 -20.83 -10.69
CA PRO A 28 -39.39 -21.78 -10.30
C PRO A 28 -39.65 -22.31 -8.89
N GLU A 29 -39.17 -23.51 -8.60
CA GLU A 29 -39.25 -24.11 -7.27
C GLU A 29 -38.60 -23.16 -6.24
N PRO A 30 -39.23 -22.93 -5.07
CA PRO A 30 -38.72 -21.97 -4.09
C PRO A 30 -37.34 -22.38 -3.60
N ALA A 31 -36.31 -21.64 -4.01
CA ALA A 31 -34.96 -21.79 -3.51
C ALA A 31 -34.80 -20.97 -2.22
N SER A 32 -34.26 -21.61 -1.18
CA SER A 32 -33.86 -20.89 0.04
C SER A 32 -32.65 -20.01 -0.29
N VAL A 33 -32.84 -18.70 -0.29
CA VAL A 33 -31.75 -17.72 -0.42
C VAL A 33 -31.14 -17.51 0.96
N VAL A 34 -29.89 -17.92 1.12
CA VAL A 34 -29.08 -17.52 2.27
C VAL A 34 -28.54 -16.13 1.98
N TYR A 35 -28.90 -15.17 2.82
CA TYR A 35 -28.42 -13.79 2.72
C TYR A 35 -27.32 -13.56 3.75
N GLU A 36 -26.12 -13.24 3.27
CA GLU A 36 -24.99 -12.85 4.11
C GLU A 36 -24.59 -11.42 3.73
N VAL A 37 -24.58 -10.52 4.71
CA VAL A 37 -24.20 -9.11 4.48
C VAL A 37 -22.73 -8.96 4.79
N SER A 38 -21.95 -8.66 3.77
CA SER A 38 -20.59 -8.18 3.92
C SER A 38 -20.51 -6.74 3.45
N PHE A 39 -20.01 -5.85 4.30
CA PHE A 39 -19.69 -4.46 3.95
C PHE A 39 -18.23 -4.30 3.52
N ASP A 40 -17.53 -5.42 3.30
CA ASP A 40 -16.14 -5.40 2.88
C ASP A 40 -16.02 -4.81 1.46
N THR A 41 -15.13 -3.85 1.30
CA THR A 41 -14.81 -3.18 0.04
C THR A 41 -13.73 -3.91 -0.78
N ASN A 42 -13.41 -5.16 -0.44
CA ASN A 42 -12.37 -5.96 -1.11
C ASN A 42 -12.82 -6.71 -2.36
N PHE A 43 -14.04 -6.47 -2.85
CA PHE A 43 -14.55 -7.02 -4.11
C PHE A 43 -14.50 -8.56 -4.17
N ALA A 44 -14.85 -9.24 -3.07
CA ALA A 44 -14.77 -10.70 -2.95
C ALA A 44 -15.71 -11.43 -3.92
N ASP A 45 -16.82 -10.80 -4.29
CA ASP A 45 -17.86 -11.27 -5.19
C ASP A 45 -17.63 -10.88 -6.66
N ARG A 46 -16.50 -10.25 -7.00
CA ARG A 46 -16.21 -9.80 -8.39
C ARG A 46 -16.34 -10.91 -9.43
N THR A 47 -16.06 -12.16 -9.05
CA THR A 47 -16.17 -13.35 -9.91
C THR A 47 -17.61 -13.80 -10.13
N ALA A 48 -18.58 -13.31 -9.37
CA ALA A 48 -20.01 -13.56 -9.61
C ALA A 48 -20.58 -12.64 -10.71
N PHE A 49 -19.96 -11.48 -10.95
CA PHE A 49 -20.41 -10.47 -11.93
C PHE A 49 -19.75 -10.62 -13.32
N ILE A 50 -19.59 -11.86 -13.81
CA ILE A 50 -18.97 -12.17 -15.11
C ILE A 50 -19.81 -11.60 -16.28
N THR A 51 -21.10 -11.34 -16.06
CA THR A 51 -22.03 -10.79 -17.06
C THR A 51 -21.83 -9.29 -17.33
N GLY A 52 -20.99 -8.61 -16.56
CA GLY A 52 -20.65 -7.20 -16.75
C GLY A 52 -19.53 -6.97 -17.78
N ILE A 53 -19.33 -5.70 -18.16
CA ILE A 53 -18.18 -5.29 -19.00
C ILE A 53 -16.89 -5.68 -18.28
N GLY A 54 -16.09 -6.59 -18.88
CA GLY A 54 -14.91 -7.22 -18.24
C GLY A 54 -13.92 -6.24 -17.60
N LYS A 55 -13.85 -5.01 -18.11
CA LYS A 55 -13.07 -3.89 -17.55
C LYS A 55 -13.35 -3.63 -16.05
N TYR A 56 -14.59 -3.79 -15.59
CA TYR A 56 -14.94 -3.55 -14.19
C TYR A 56 -14.45 -4.67 -13.28
N ASN A 57 -14.40 -5.90 -13.78
CA ASN A 57 -13.84 -7.03 -13.05
C ASN A 57 -12.30 -6.89 -12.93
N GLU A 58 -11.65 -6.41 -13.99
CA GLU A 58 -10.23 -6.05 -13.97
C GLU A 58 -9.95 -4.95 -12.93
N GLU A 59 -10.71 -3.85 -12.96
CA GLU A 59 -10.58 -2.77 -11.96
C GLU A 59 -10.81 -3.26 -10.53
N ALA A 60 -11.83 -4.09 -10.30
CA ALA A 60 -12.10 -4.68 -8.99
C ALA A 60 -10.95 -5.59 -8.51
N THR A 61 -10.32 -6.34 -9.42
CA THR A 61 -9.16 -7.18 -9.12
C THR A 61 -7.94 -6.32 -8.75
N ILE A 62 -7.71 -5.23 -9.47
CA ILE A 62 -6.64 -4.27 -9.17
C ILE A 62 -6.88 -3.62 -7.81
N CYS A 63 -8.06 -3.05 -7.58
CA CYS A 63 -8.40 -2.36 -6.33
C CYS A 63 -8.26 -3.29 -5.11
N SER A 64 -8.73 -4.53 -5.22
CA SER A 64 -8.55 -5.56 -4.19
C SER A 64 -7.06 -5.80 -3.89
N GLY A 65 -6.21 -5.89 -4.91
CA GLY A 65 -4.76 -6.01 -4.74
C GLY A 65 -4.10 -4.79 -4.09
N LEU A 66 -4.61 -3.58 -4.37
CA LEU A 66 -4.12 -2.35 -3.75
C LEU A 66 -4.56 -2.22 -2.28
N ASN A 67 -5.75 -2.72 -1.93
CA ASN A 67 -6.22 -2.75 -0.53
C ASN A 67 -5.31 -3.63 0.35
N VAL A 68 -4.82 -4.76 -0.17
CA VAL A 68 -3.85 -5.60 0.56
C VAL A 68 -2.58 -4.81 0.89
N ILE A 69 -2.09 -3.98 -0.03
CA ILE A 69 -0.93 -3.12 0.20
C ILE A 69 -1.23 -2.06 1.27
N LEU A 70 -2.44 -1.49 1.27
CA LEU A 70 -2.87 -0.53 2.30
C LEU A 70 -2.91 -1.18 3.69
N ASP A 71 -3.44 -2.39 3.81
CA ASP A 71 -3.52 -3.12 5.09
C ASP A 71 -2.12 -3.49 5.62
N GLU A 72 -1.22 -3.92 4.74
CA GLU A 72 0.18 -4.17 5.10
C GLU A 72 0.89 -2.87 5.52
N GLY A 73 0.62 -1.76 4.81
CA GLY A 73 1.15 -0.43 5.14
C GLY A 73 0.68 0.07 6.50
N GLU A 74 -0.58 -0.13 6.86
CA GLU A 74 -1.14 0.21 8.17
C GLU A 74 -0.44 -0.60 9.28
N SER A 75 -0.15 -1.87 9.03
CA SER A 75 0.59 -2.73 9.96
C SER A 75 2.01 -2.18 10.23
N TYR A 76 2.71 -1.71 9.20
CA TYR A 76 4.02 -1.05 9.38
C TYR A 76 3.91 0.33 10.04
N ALA A 77 2.83 1.08 9.80
CA ALA A 77 2.58 2.34 10.49
C ALA A 77 2.40 2.11 12.00
N ALA A 78 1.61 1.10 12.38
CA ALA A 78 1.45 0.67 13.76
C ALA A 78 2.78 0.21 14.39
N LEU A 79 3.60 -0.55 13.65
CA LEU A 79 4.94 -0.97 14.08
C LEU A 79 5.84 0.23 14.39
N LEU A 80 5.96 1.20 13.46
CA LEU A 80 6.76 2.41 13.67
C LEU A 80 6.25 3.23 14.85
N TYR A 81 4.94 3.42 14.93
CA TYR A 81 4.31 4.21 15.98
C TYR A 81 4.58 3.62 17.37
N THR A 82 4.50 2.30 17.49
CA THR A 82 4.73 1.56 18.75
C THR A 82 6.20 1.26 19.02
N TRP A 83 7.11 1.46 18.04
CA TRP A 83 8.54 1.22 18.21
C TRP A 83 9.11 2.04 19.38
N ARG A 84 9.70 1.36 20.36
CA ARG A 84 10.42 1.94 21.50
C ARG A 84 11.88 1.58 21.41
N SER A 85 12.75 2.48 21.87
CA SER A 85 14.20 2.28 21.78
C SER A 85 14.65 1.09 22.62
N MET A 86 15.19 0.08 21.96
CA MET A 86 15.79 -1.07 22.64
C MET A 86 17.26 -0.83 22.99
N SER A 87 17.99 -0.07 22.16
CA SER A 87 19.39 0.28 22.40
C SER A 87 19.59 1.04 23.71
N ARG A 88 18.58 1.80 24.18
CA ARG A 88 18.60 2.44 25.52
C ARG A 88 18.53 1.44 26.68
N ALA A 89 17.95 0.27 26.46
CA ALA A 89 17.87 -0.80 27.46
C ALA A 89 19.12 -1.71 27.45
N VAL A 90 19.91 -1.68 26.36
CA VAL A 90 21.16 -2.45 26.27
C VAL A 90 22.22 -1.84 27.20
N PRO A 91 22.87 -2.66 28.06
CA PRO A 91 23.95 -2.17 28.94
C PRO A 91 25.10 -1.54 28.15
N ALA A 92 25.46 -0.31 28.51
CA ALA A 92 26.58 0.39 27.88
C ALA A 92 27.92 -0.29 28.22
N ILE A 93 28.74 -0.52 27.20
CA ILE A 93 30.10 -1.05 27.36
C ILE A 93 31.02 0.11 27.69
N LYS A 94 31.63 0.10 28.88
CA LYS A 94 32.43 1.22 29.38
C LYS A 94 33.88 1.16 28.87
N ASN A 95 34.48 -0.04 28.91
CA ASN A 95 35.89 -0.26 28.57
C ASN A 95 36.04 -1.45 27.61
N GLN A 96 37.12 -1.45 26.82
CA GLN A 96 37.42 -2.57 25.92
C GLN A 96 37.78 -3.86 26.66
N GLU A 97 38.29 -3.77 27.89
CA GLU A 97 38.69 -4.92 28.72
C GLU A 97 37.53 -5.49 29.56
N GLN A 98 36.31 -4.99 29.37
CA GLN A 98 35.14 -5.44 30.11
C GLN A 98 34.88 -6.94 29.85
N ALA A 99 34.92 -7.76 30.90
CA ALA A 99 34.85 -9.22 30.81
C ALA A 99 33.58 -9.73 30.10
N ASN A 100 32.41 -9.15 30.40
CA ASN A 100 31.12 -9.53 29.80
C ASN A 100 30.81 -8.82 28.48
N ARG A 101 31.78 -8.15 27.85
CA ARG A 101 31.58 -7.41 26.59
C ARG A 101 31.03 -8.30 25.46
N MET A 102 31.59 -9.50 25.30
CA MET A 102 31.17 -10.43 24.24
C MET A 102 29.76 -10.95 24.47
N GLU A 103 29.41 -11.22 25.73
CA GLU A 103 28.06 -11.64 26.12
C GLU A 103 27.04 -10.55 25.82
N ILE A 104 27.36 -9.28 26.12
CA ILE A 104 26.50 -8.13 25.81
C ILE A 104 26.27 -8.06 24.30
N TYR A 105 27.31 -8.16 23.47
CA TYR A 105 27.13 -8.14 22.01
C TYR A 105 26.27 -9.31 21.50
N GLN A 106 26.48 -10.52 22.02
CA GLN A 106 25.69 -11.69 21.65
C GLN A 106 24.21 -11.50 21.98
N LYS A 107 23.90 -10.99 23.17
CA LYS A 107 22.52 -10.69 23.57
C LYS A 107 21.93 -9.53 22.79
N THR A 108 22.74 -8.51 22.48
CA THR A 108 22.34 -7.37 21.64
C THR A 108 21.87 -7.86 20.27
N VAL A 109 22.66 -8.67 19.57
CA VAL A 109 22.28 -9.24 18.26
C VAL A 109 21.05 -10.15 18.39
N SER A 110 20.99 -10.99 19.43
CA SER A 110 19.84 -11.88 19.66
C SER A 110 18.52 -11.14 19.88
N ILE A 111 18.55 -9.96 20.52
CA ILE A 111 17.34 -9.17 20.84
C ILE A 111 16.96 -8.26 19.68
N LEU A 112 17.94 -7.55 19.10
CA LEU A 112 17.69 -6.58 18.04
C LEU A 112 17.53 -7.24 16.66
N GLY A 113 18.04 -8.46 16.45
CA GLY A 113 17.99 -9.16 15.17
C GLY A 113 16.58 -9.29 14.58
N PRO A 114 15.59 -9.79 15.32
CA PRO A 114 14.20 -9.85 14.83
C PRO A 114 13.63 -8.49 14.45
N GLU A 115 13.95 -7.43 15.20
CA GLU A 115 13.46 -6.08 14.92
C GLU A 115 14.16 -5.45 13.70
N VAL A 116 15.46 -5.71 13.53
CA VAL A 116 16.20 -5.34 12.30
C VAL A 116 15.60 -6.03 11.09
N ASN A 117 15.15 -7.29 11.21
CA ASN A 117 14.46 -7.99 10.13
C ASN A 117 13.13 -7.31 9.77
N LYS A 118 12.30 -6.93 10.76
CA LYS A 118 11.08 -6.15 10.49
C LYS A 118 11.38 -4.82 9.79
N ALA A 119 12.48 -4.14 10.15
CA ALA A 119 12.91 -2.92 9.49
C ALA A 119 13.34 -3.17 8.02
N LYS A 120 14.00 -4.30 7.73
CA LYS A 120 14.31 -4.74 6.36
C LYS A 120 13.06 -5.04 5.55
N GLU A 121 12.12 -5.77 6.15
CA GLU A 121 10.82 -6.09 5.53
C GLU A 121 10.05 -4.81 5.19
N MET A 122 9.97 -3.86 6.12
CA MET A 122 9.37 -2.55 5.87
C MET A 122 10.04 -1.81 4.70
N MET A 123 11.38 -1.78 4.64
CA MET A 123 12.10 -1.12 3.54
C MET A 123 11.76 -1.79 2.19
N ARG A 124 11.76 -3.13 2.14
CA ARG A 124 11.40 -3.89 0.94
C ARG A 124 9.94 -3.65 0.54
N PHE A 125 9.03 -3.63 1.52
CA PHE A 125 7.62 -3.29 1.33
C PHE A 125 7.47 -1.91 0.69
N VAL A 126 8.10 -0.88 1.25
CA VAL A 126 8.00 0.49 0.70
C VAL A 126 8.46 0.56 -0.75
N PHE A 127 9.57 -0.10 -1.10
CA PHE A 127 10.06 -0.12 -2.49
C PHE A 127 9.13 -0.91 -3.42
N SER A 128 8.63 -2.06 -2.98
CA SER A 128 7.68 -2.86 -3.76
C SER A 128 6.35 -2.14 -3.97
N ALA A 129 5.78 -1.55 -2.90
CA ALA A 129 4.55 -0.78 -2.95
C ALA A 129 4.70 0.47 -3.82
N SER A 130 5.82 1.19 -3.73
CA SER A 130 6.09 2.37 -4.59
C SER A 130 6.13 1.97 -6.06
N THR A 131 6.80 0.87 -6.38
CA THR A 131 6.89 0.35 -7.75
C THR A 131 5.50 -0.02 -8.26
N ARG A 132 4.72 -0.78 -7.48
CA ARG A 132 3.35 -1.16 -7.85
C ARG A 132 2.46 0.07 -8.07
N PHE A 133 2.52 1.06 -7.18
CA PHE A 133 1.79 2.30 -7.33
C PHE A 133 2.18 3.04 -8.62
N CYS A 134 3.47 3.17 -8.92
CA CYS A 134 3.94 3.81 -10.14
C CYS A 134 3.53 3.05 -11.41
N ASP A 135 3.42 1.72 -11.37
CA ASP A 135 2.92 0.90 -12.47
C ASP A 135 1.45 1.17 -12.78
N GLU A 136 0.62 1.32 -11.74
CA GLU A 136 -0.79 1.71 -11.90
C GLU A 136 -0.91 3.14 -12.46
N VAL A 137 -0.12 4.09 -11.94
CA VAL A 137 -0.07 5.46 -12.47
C VAL A 137 0.35 5.47 -13.94
N ARG A 138 1.32 4.64 -14.33
CA ARG A 138 1.77 4.49 -15.73
C ARG A 138 0.66 3.94 -16.62
N THR A 139 -0.08 2.95 -16.13
CA THR A 139 -1.24 2.37 -16.84
C THR A 139 -2.32 3.42 -17.06
N LEU A 140 -2.68 4.17 -16.02
CA LEU A 140 -3.69 5.22 -16.09
C LEU A 140 -3.25 6.45 -16.90
N ALA A 141 -1.95 6.74 -16.96
CA ALA A 141 -1.41 7.84 -17.76
C ALA A 141 -1.39 7.53 -19.27
N HIS A 142 -1.58 6.27 -19.68
CA HIS A 142 -1.56 5.88 -21.08
C HIS A 142 -2.65 6.63 -21.89
N PRO A 143 -2.35 7.18 -23.08
CA PRO A 143 -3.28 8.02 -23.84
C PRO A 143 -4.62 7.36 -24.16
N GLU A 144 -4.62 6.05 -24.43
CA GLU A 144 -5.87 5.30 -24.67
C GLU A 144 -6.65 5.07 -23.37
N LYS A 145 -5.96 4.74 -22.28
CA LYS A 145 -6.61 4.47 -20.99
C LYS A 145 -7.25 5.73 -20.40
N ARG A 146 -6.67 6.90 -20.68
CA ARG A 146 -7.23 8.20 -20.28
C ARG A 146 -8.57 8.57 -20.93
N LYS A 147 -8.93 7.92 -22.05
CA LYS A 147 -10.24 8.10 -22.69
C LYS A 147 -11.31 7.24 -22.04
N ASP A 148 -10.89 6.23 -21.28
CA ASP A 148 -11.79 5.33 -20.59
C ASP A 148 -12.31 5.96 -19.30
N PHE A 149 -13.49 5.50 -18.89
CA PHE A 149 -13.99 5.72 -17.54
C PHE A 149 -13.09 5.02 -16.53
N ILE A 150 -12.70 5.74 -15.47
CA ILE A 150 -11.97 5.21 -14.31
C ILE A 150 -12.90 5.36 -13.11
N SER A 151 -13.09 4.29 -12.34
CA SER A 151 -13.94 4.35 -11.14
C SER A 151 -13.37 5.29 -10.07
N GLU A 152 -14.25 6.03 -9.38
CA GLU A 152 -13.87 6.88 -8.25
C GLU A 152 -13.21 6.07 -7.12
N THR A 153 -13.68 4.84 -6.89
CA THR A 153 -13.08 3.92 -5.91
C THR A 153 -11.62 3.60 -6.25
N TYR A 154 -11.28 3.43 -7.52
CA TYR A 154 -9.90 3.18 -7.93
C TYR A 154 -9.03 4.41 -7.66
N LEU A 155 -9.49 5.60 -8.08
CA LEU A 155 -8.78 6.86 -7.81
C LEU A 155 -8.60 7.12 -6.30
N LEU A 156 -9.62 6.85 -5.49
CA LEU A 156 -9.57 6.98 -4.04
C LEU A 156 -8.57 6.00 -3.41
N THR A 157 -8.50 4.77 -3.92
CA THR A 157 -7.54 3.76 -3.45
C THR A 157 -6.09 4.18 -3.74
N LEU A 158 -5.84 4.74 -4.92
CA LEU A 158 -4.54 5.34 -5.25
C LEU A 158 -4.21 6.55 -4.35
N ALA A 159 -5.19 7.41 -4.06
CA ALA A 159 -5.00 8.53 -3.15
C ALA A 159 -4.67 8.06 -1.72
N LYS A 160 -5.34 6.99 -1.23
CA LYS A 160 -5.01 6.36 0.05
C LYS A 160 -3.58 5.83 0.08
N LEU A 161 -3.06 5.28 -1.02
CA LEU A 161 -1.66 4.83 -1.10
C LEU A 161 -0.67 6.00 -0.99
N ILE A 162 -0.97 7.15 -1.62
CA ILE A 162 -0.18 8.37 -1.45
C ILE A 162 -0.15 8.78 0.03
N ASN A 163 -1.31 8.77 0.69
CA ASN A 163 -1.41 9.08 2.12
C ASN A 163 -0.66 8.06 3.00
N MET A 164 -0.70 6.77 2.66
CA MET A 164 0.06 5.72 3.34
C MET A 164 1.57 5.99 3.25
N PHE A 165 2.10 6.31 2.06
CA PHE A 165 3.52 6.67 1.92
C PHE A 165 3.90 7.89 2.75
N ALA A 166 3.07 8.95 2.73
CA ALA A 166 3.30 10.15 3.52
C ALA A 166 3.30 9.84 5.03
N THR A 167 2.36 9.01 5.50
CA THR A 167 2.24 8.59 6.90
C THR A 167 3.46 7.78 7.34
N LEU A 168 3.88 6.80 6.53
CA LEU A 168 5.06 5.98 6.82
C LEU A 168 6.34 6.82 6.87
N ASP A 169 6.52 7.76 5.95
CA ASP A 169 7.71 8.63 5.93
C ASP A 169 7.72 9.59 7.13
N ALA A 170 6.57 10.17 7.48
CA ALA A 170 6.44 11.03 8.65
C ALA A 170 6.75 10.27 9.96
N LEU A 171 6.16 9.09 10.15
CA LEU A 171 6.42 8.24 11.32
C LEU A 171 7.89 7.82 11.39
N LYS A 172 8.48 7.42 10.27
CA LYS A 172 9.90 7.09 10.15
C LYS A 172 10.77 8.27 10.55
N ASN A 173 10.52 9.46 10.02
CA ASN A 173 11.29 10.68 10.32
C ASN A 173 11.22 11.04 11.82
N MET A 174 10.06 10.85 12.45
CA MET A 174 9.89 11.11 13.89
C MET A 174 10.60 10.07 14.78
N LYS A 175 10.86 8.86 14.27
CA LYS A 175 11.36 7.72 15.05
C LYS A 175 12.87 7.55 14.98
N ALA A 176 13.60 8.55 15.49
CA ALA A 176 15.06 8.50 15.61
C ALA A 176 15.59 7.29 16.41
N CYS A 177 14.77 6.68 17.29
CA CYS A 177 15.15 5.47 18.01
C CYS A 177 15.43 4.27 17.10
N VAL A 178 14.76 4.16 15.95
CA VAL A 178 14.98 3.07 14.99
C VAL A 178 16.41 3.14 14.44
N ASN A 179 16.87 4.33 14.05
CA ASN A 179 18.25 4.56 13.61
C ASN A 179 19.28 4.16 14.67
N ASN A 180 19.03 4.51 15.93
CA ASN A 180 19.92 4.16 17.04
C ASN A 180 19.98 2.65 17.30
N ASP A 181 18.82 1.98 17.22
CA ASP A 181 18.69 0.54 17.40
C ASP A 181 19.42 -0.21 16.27
N LEU A 182 19.24 0.20 15.01
CA LEU A 182 19.96 -0.34 13.85
C LEU A 182 21.47 -0.12 13.97
N ALA A 183 21.92 1.07 14.39
CA ALA A 183 23.33 1.36 14.60
C ALA A 183 23.93 0.57 15.78
N CYS A 184 23.14 0.29 16.83
CA CYS A 184 23.54 -0.58 17.94
C CYS A 184 23.73 -2.03 17.46
N TYR A 185 22.75 -2.56 16.73
CA TYR A 185 22.82 -3.89 16.13
C TYR A 185 24.03 -4.05 15.23
N LYS A 186 24.22 -3.15 14.26
CA LYS A 186 25.32 -3.20 13.29
C LYS A 186 26.70 -3.21 13.94
N ARG A 187 26.87 -2.44 15.03
CA ARG A 187 28.12 -2.44 15.81
C ARG A 187 28.36 -3.78 16.49
N ALA A 188 27.34 -4.37 17.10
CA ALA A 188 27.45 -5.65 17.77
C ALA A 188 27.72 -6.79 16.77
N GLU A 189 26.96 -6.84 15.69
CA GLU A 189 27.10 -7.82 14.61
C GLU A 189 28.48 -7.75 13.95
N GLY A 190 28.99 -6.56 13.63
CA GLY A 190 30.31 -6.40 13.02
C GLY A 190 31.47 -6.86 13.89
N ILE A 191 31.32 -6.84 15.22
CA ILE A 191 32.32 -7.34 16.17
C ILE A 191 32.30 -8.87 16.25
N LEU A 192 31.10 -9.47 16.17
CA LEU A 192 30.90 -10.92 16.25
C LEU A 192 31.24 -11.64 14.93
N ASN A 193 30.85 -11.07 13.80
CA ASN A 193 30.92 -11.72 12.48
C ASN A 193 32.10 -11.23 11.62
N ARG A 194 33.24 -10.88 12.23
CA ARG A 194 34.41 -10.31 11.52
C ARG A 194 34.84 -11.19 10.34
N GLY A 195 34.53 -10.74 9.13
CA GLY A 195 35.00 -11.34 7.88
C GLY A 195 34.14 -12.46 7.29
N ASN A 196 32.97 -12.77 7.88
CA ASN A 196 32.12 -13.86 7.40
C ASN A 196 30.69 -13.39 7.03
N VAL A 197 30.60 -12.21 6.41
CA VAL A 197 29.33 -11.63 5.95
C VAL A 197 29.34 -11.62 4.42
N ASP A 198 28.29 -12.18 3.83
CA ASP A 198 28.13 -12.20 2.39
C ASP A 198 27.92 -10.78 1.82
N ALA A 199 28.36 -10.54 0.59
CA ALA A 199 28.32 -9.23 -0.04
C ALA A 199 26.89 -8.66 -0.17
N PHE A 200 25.90 -9.55 -0.35
CA PHE A 200 24.50 -9.17 -0.49
C PHE A 200 23.92 -8.65 0.83
N SER A 201 24.11 -9.37 1.93
CA SER A 201 23.71 -8.95 3.28
C SER A 201 24.39 -7.65 3.71
N LEU A 202 25.65 -7.46 3.30
CA LEU A 202 26.37 -6.20 3.55
C LEU A 202 25.73 -5.02 2.81
N GLN A 203 25.41 -5.21 1.52
CA GLN A 203 24.76 -4.19 0.71
C GLN A 203 23.36 -3.86 1.23
N GLU A 204 22.58 -4.88 1.62
CA GLU A 204 21.25 -4.68 2.21
C GLU A 204 21.32 -3.91 3.52
N SER A 205 22.26 -4.27 4.42
CA SER A 205 22.48 -3.57 5.68
C SER A 205 22.87 -2.09 5.46
N GLN A 206 23.64 -1.82 4.41
CA GLN A 206 23.98 -0.46 4.01
C GLN A 206 22.75 0.30 3.48
N ASN A 207 21.97 -0.30 2.58
CA ASN A 207 20.74 0.30 2.06
C ASN A 207 19.74 0.61 3.17
N LEU A 208 19.57 -0.31 4.13
CA LEU A 208 18.72 -0.12 5.30
C LEU A 208 19.16 1.08 6.14
N SER A 209 20.47 1.21 6.38
CA SER A 209 21.03 2.33 7.13
C SER A 209 20.76 3.66 6.42
N ILE A 210 20.95 3.72 5.09
CA ILE A 210 20.71 4.92 4.29
C ILE A 210 19.21 5.26 4.30
N PHE A 211 18.35 4.26 4.13
CA PHE A 211 16.89 4.41 4.15
C PHE A 211 16.44 5.08 5.44
N PHE A 212 16.76 4.51 6.61
CA PHE A 212 16.33 5.08 7.89
C PHE A 212 17.02 6.40 8.27
N ALA A 213 18.28 6.61 7.87
CA ALA A 213 19.00 7.85 8.17
C ALA A 213 18.58 9.05 7.30
N THR A 214 18.09 8.79 6.08
CA THR A 214 17.70 9.86 5.15
C THR A 214 16.29 10.32 5.47
N ASN A 215 16.14 11.59 5.83
CA ASN A 215 14.81 12.19 6.01
C ASN A 215 14.08 12.25 4.67
N ASN A 216 12.78 11.99 4.70
CA ASN A 216 11.92 11.98 3.51
C ASN A 216 12.35 10.97 2.43
N SER A 217 12.96 9.85 2.84
CA SER A 217 13.48 8.86 1.90
C SER A 217 12.37 8.19 1.11
N VAL A 218 11.21 7.94 1.72
CA VAL A 218 10.06 7.32 1.05
C VAL A 218 9.51 8.28 0.00
N THR A 219 9.25 9.53 0.40
CA THR A 219 8.74 10.57 -0.50
C THR A 219 9.71 10.84 -1.66
N SER A 220 11.01 10.92 -1.38
CA SER A 220 12.02 11.15 -2.41
C SER A 220 12.12 9.98 -3.39
N HIS A 221 12.02 8.75 -2.89
CA HIS A 221 12.01 7.56 -3.73
C HIS A 221 10.77 7.52 -4.63
N LEU A 222 9.58 7.72 -4.06
CA LEU A 222 8.31 7.75 -4.80
C LEU A 222 8.31 8.84 -5.86
N LYS A 223 8.75 10.05 -5.50
CA LYS A 223 8.87 11.18 -6.43
C LYS A 223 9.77 10.84 -7.61
N LYS A 224 10.95 10.27 -7.35
CA LYS A 224 11.88 9.88 -8.41
C LYS A 224 11.25 8.87 -9.37
N GLN A 225 10.54 7.86 -8.86
CA GLN A 225 9.87 6.86 -9.71
C GLN A 225 8.71 7.47 -10.51
N LEU A 226 7.96 8.41 -9.93
CA LEU A 226 6.86 9.10 -10.62
C LEU A 226 7.36 10.02 -11.74
N GLU A 227 8.49 10.69 -11.56
CA GLU A 227 9.10 11.55 -12.58
C GLU A 227 9.48 10.79 -13.86
N GLU A 228 9.67 9.46 -13.78
CA GLU A 228 9.90 8.59 -14.94
C GLU A 228 8.62 8.27 -15.73
N VAL A 229 7.43 8.53 -15.16
CA VAL A 229 6.14 8.25 -15.79
C VAL A 229 5.65 9.47 -16.58
N CYS A 230 5.43 9.30 -17.88
CA CYS A 230 4.89 10.35 -18.73
C CYS A 230 3.51 10.82 -18.22
N MET A 231 3.29 12.14 -18.15
CA MET A 231 2.02 12.76 -17.73
C MET A 231 1.53 12.38 -16.30
N TYR A 232 2.42 11.89 -15.42
CA TYR A 232 2.04 11.45 -14.07
C TYR A 232 1.28 12.52 -13.27
N ILE A 233 1.64 13.80 -13.45
CA ILE A 233 1.04 14.94 -12.73
C ILE A 233 -0.47 14.96 -12.94
N GLN A 234 -0.94 14.73 -14.17
CA GLN A 234 -2.36 14.79 -14.48
C GLN A 234 -3.12 13.64 -13.81
N THR A 235 -2.55 12.43 -13.84
CA THR A 235 -3.15 11.25 -13.18
C THR A 235 -3.21 11.43 -11.66
N VAL A 236 -2.11 11.88 -11.05
CA VAL A 236 -2.04 12.12 -9.60
C VAL A 236 -2.99 13.25 -9.18
N TYR A 237 -3.09 14.32 -9.97
CA TYR A 237 -4.01 15.41 -9.71
C TYR A 237 -5.47 14.93 -9.72
N THR A 238 -5.86 14.10 -10.70
CA THR A 238 -7.20 13.49 -10.73
C THR A 238 -7.47 12.64 -9.49
N CYS A 239 -6.48 11.91 -8.97
CA CYS A 239 -6.63 11.15 -7.72
C CYS A 239 -6.89 12.07 -6.52
N THR A 240 -6.21 13.22 -6.44
CA THR A 240 -6.36 14.17 -5.33
C THR A 240 -7.67 14.97 -5.38
N LEU A 241 -8.32 15.08 -6.54
CA LEU A 241 -9.60 15.77 -6.67
C LEU A 241 -10.80 14.97 -6.13
N VAL A 242 -10.62 13.67 -5.88
CA VAL A 242 -11.64 12.79 -5.30
C VAL A 242 -11.68 12.91 -3.76
N PHE A 243 -10.71 13.63 -3.17
CA PHE A 243 -10.61 13.89 -1.73
C PHE A 243 -11.36 15.16 -1.29
#